data_AF-A0A7J9JIP3-F1
#
_entry.id   AF-A0A7J9JIP3-F1
#
_cell.length_a   1.000
_cell.length_b   1.000
_cell.length_c   1.000
_cell.angle_alpha   90.00
_cell.angle_beta   90.00
_cell.angle_gamma   90.00
#
_symmetry.space_group_name_H-M   'P 1'
#
loop_
_entity.id
_entity.type
_entity.pdbx_description
1 polymer ?
#
loop_
_entity_poly.entity_id
_entity_poly.type
_entity_poly.pdbx_seq_one_letter_code
_entity_poly.pdbx_strand_id
1 'polypeptide(L)'
;MEAEIWLARIFHPFAIENRERKLCDGIRDSDIKLICGRPLGLKFDAQTCLLYIVDAYFGLLVVRPNGGTAIRLAISAEGVPFKFTNGLDIDTRTRMVYFTCTAQFAQGPGKPKNKTNPIPKTHA
;
A
#
# COMPACT_ATOMS: atom_id res chain seq x y z
N MET A 1 -5.79 24.86 -23.56
CA MET A 1 -4.42 25.17 -23.08
C MET A 1 -4.56 25.44 -21.58
N GLU A 2 -3.71 24.88 -20.71
CA GLU A 2 -3.80 24.84 -19.21
C GLU A 2 -4.19 23.48 -18.56
N ALA A 3 -4.04 22.34 -19.25
CA ALA A 3 -3.97 21.03 -18.60
C ALA A 3 -2.52 20.60 -18.26
N GLU A 4 -1.54 21.30 -18.82
CA GLU A 4 -0.12 20.93 -18.80
C GLU A 4 0.62 21.36 -17.51
N ILE A 5 0.08 22.31 -16.73
CA ILE A 5 0.80 22.85 -15.55
C ILE A 5 0.61 21.98 -14.29
N TRP A 6 -0.41 21.14 -14.23
CA TRP A 6 -0.65 20.27 -13.07
C TRP A 6 0.15 18.97 -13.04
N LEU A 7 0.73 18.54 -14.17
CA LEU A 7 1.47 17.28 -14.24
C LEU A 7 2.92 17.39 -13.74
N ALA A 8 3.53 18.58 -13.76
CA ALA A 8 4.98 18.72 -13.60
C ALA A 8 5.48 18.98 -12.17
N ARG A 9 4.62 19.04 -11.14
CA ARG A 9 5.06 19.36 -9.76
C ARG A 9 4.76 18.33 -8.68
N ILE A 10 4.15 17.20 -9.01
CA ILE A 10 3.74 16.20 -8.00
C ILE A 10 4.37 14.82 -8.29
N PHE A 11 5.68 14.80 -8.50
CA PHE A 11 6.50 13.62 -8.19
C PHE A 11 7.47 13.97 -7.06
N HIS A 12 6.94 14.60 -6.00
CA HIS A 12 7.64 14.68 -4.73
C HIS A 12 7.48 13.34 -4.01
N PRO A 13 8.52 12.84 -3.31
CA PRO A 13 8.42 11.59 -2.57
C PRO A 13 7.22 11.64 -1.62
N PHE A 14 6.26 10.73 -1.83
CA PHE A 14 5.10 10.58 -0.97
C PHE A 14 5.57 10.06 0.38
N ALA A 15 5.54 10.93 1.38
CA ALA A 15 5.83 10.54 2.75
C ALA A 15 4.64 9.73 3.27
N ILE A 16 4.86 8.45 3.55
CA ILE A 16 3.92 7.56 4.24
C ILE A 16 3.84 7.94 5.72
N GLU A 17 4.95 8.45 6.26
CA GLU A 17 5.12 9.01 7.60
C GLU A 17 6.17 10.12 7.55
N ASN A 18 6.27 10.94 8.61
CA ASN A 18 7.26 12.00 8.79
C ASN A 18 8.69 11.45 8.92
N ARG A 19 9.18 10.74 7.90
CA ARG A 19 10.51 10.16 7.82
C ARG A 19 11.43 11.14 7.13
N GLU A 20 12.65 11.27 7.63
CA GLU A 20 13.63 12.22 7.13
C GLU A 20 13.84 12.01 5.63
N ARG A 21 13.28 12.91 4.81
CA ARG A 21 13.37 12.84 3.33
C ARG A 21 14.79 12.56 2.83
N LYS A 22 15.79 13.14 3.50
CA LYS A 22 17.22 12.93 3.21
C LYS A 22 17.64 11.46 3.20
N LEU A 23 16.99 10.60 3.98
CA LEU A 23 17.28 9.16 4.00
C LEU A 23 16.75 8.43 2.75
N CYS A 24 15.67 8.94 2.16
CA CYS A 24 15.00 8.30 1.02
C CYS A 24 15.43 8.89 -0.33
N ASP A 25 16.16 10.01 -0.33
CA ASP A 25 16.60 10.70 -1.53
C ASP A 25 17.87 10.04 -2.12
N GLY A 26 17.74 9.42 -3.30
CA GLY A 26 18.88 8.98 -4.12
C GLY A 26 19.59 7.68 -3.69
N ILE A 27 19.14 7.03 -2.61
CA ILE A 27 19.75 5.78 -2.14
C ILE A 27 19.14 4.56 -2.85
N ARG A 28 19.98 3.75 -3.51
CA ARG A 28 19.56 2.56 -4.28
C ARG A 28 19.52 1.28 -3.45
N ASP A 29 19.93 1.36 -2.18
CA ASP A 29 19.98 0.24 -1.25
C ASP A 29 18.60 -0.41 -1.10
N SER A 30 18.58 -1.74 -1.10
CA SER A 30 17.35 -2.53 -0.99
C SER A 30 16.74 -2.44 0.40
N ASP A 31 17.56 -2.32 1.44
CA ASP A 31 17.08 -2.26 2.83
C ASP A 31 16.35 -0.94 3.11
N ILE A 32 16.77 0.13 2.45
CA ILE A 32 16.14 1.46 2.57
C ILE A 32 14.79 1.51 1.84
N LYS A 33 14.58 0.71 0.79
CA LYS A 33 13.28 0.66 0.08
C LYS A 33 12.15 0.12 0.95
N LEU A 34 12.43 -0.81 1.88
CA LEU A 34 11.42 -1.27 2.84
C LEU A 34 11.03 -0.16 3.84
N ILE A 35 11.94 0.78 4.10
CA ILE A 35 11.74 1.89 5.04
C ILE A 35 11.06 3.08 4.35
N CYS A 36 11.45 3.38 3.11
CA CYS A 36 11.01 4.53 2.34
C CYS A 36 9.79 4.24 1.46
N GLY A 37 9.47 2.97 1.25
CA GLY A 37 8.47 2.57 0.27
C GLY A 37 9.02 2.52 -1.15
N ARG A 38 8.19 2.00 -2.04
CA ARG A 38 8.42 1.96 -3.49
C ARG A 38 7.05 2.03 -4.19
N PRO A 39 6.55 3.23 -4.53
CA PRO A 39 5.32 3.39 -5.30
C PRO A 39 5.45 2.72 -6.67
N LEU A 40 4.54 1.80 -6.99
CA LEU A 40 4.54 1.08 -8.28
C LEU A 40 3.32 1.39 -9.15
N GLY A 41 2.22 1.84 -8.55
CA GLY A 41 1.02 2.25 -9.28
C GLY A 41 0.44 3.52 -8.68
N LEU A 42 0.03 4.45 -9.55
CA LEU A 42 -0.59 5.71 -9.19
C LEU A 42 -1.81 5.92 -10.08
N LYS A 43 -2.94 6.31 -9.51
CA LYS A 43 -4.15 6.65 -10.26
C LYS A 43 -4.86 7.83 -9.61
N PHE A 44 -5.10 8.86 -10.40
CA PHE A 44 -5.84 10.04 -9.96
C PHE A 44 -7.33 9.87 -10.25
N ASP A 45 -8.15 10.08 -9.23
CA ASP A 45 -9.59 10.24 -9.38
C ASP A 45 -9.89 11.72 -9.68
N ALA A 46 -10.25 12.02 -10.92
CA ALA A 46 -10.55 13.39 -11.35
C ALA A 46 -11.84 14.00 -10.77
N GLN A 47 -12.76 13.20 -10.24
CA GLN A 47 -14.00 13.72 -9.62
C GLN A 47 -13.76 14.09 -8.16
N THR A 48 -13.05 13.25 -7.41
CA THR A 48 -12.78 13.48 -5.98
C THR A 48 -11.46 14.22 -5.73
N CYS A 49 -10.63 14.34 -6.76
CA CYS A 49 -9.26 14.85 -6.71
C CYS A 49 -8.35 14.07 -5.75
N LEU A 50 -8.66 12.79 -5.52
CA LEU A 50 -7.84 11.88 -4.72
C LEU A 50 -6.78 11.22 -5.60
N LEU A 51 -5.57 11.10 -5.06
CA LEU A 51 -4.51 10.30 -5.67
C LEU A 51 -4.39 8.98 -4.93
N TYR A 52 -4.77 7.90 -5.58
CA TYR A 52 -4.55 6.55 -5.07
C TYR A 52 -3.16 6.08 -5.47
N ILE A 53 -2.48 5.40 -4.55
CA ILE A 53 -1.13 4.89 -4.72
C ILE A 53 -1.11 3.45 -4.23
N VAL A 54 -0.48 2.56 -4.99
CA VAL A 54 -0.05 1.25 -4.49
C VAL A 54 1.46 1.24 -4.36
N ASP A 55 1.90 1.00 -3.13
CA ASP A 55 3.30 0.89 -2.78
C ASP A 55 3.66 -0.58 -2.64
N ALA A 56 4.83 -0.99 -3.14
CA ALA A 56 5.28 -2.37 -3.07
C ALA A 56 5.18 -2.97 -1.66
N TYR A 57 5.46 -2.20 -0.60
CA TYR A 57 5.54 -2.69 0.77
C TYR A 57 4.42 -2.16 1.67
N PHE A 58 3.80 -1.03 1.31
CA PHE A 58 2.81 -0.37 2.17
C PHE A 58 1.36 -0.55 1.73
N GLY A 59 1.11 -1.29 0.64
CA GLY A 59 -0.24 -1.63 0.20
C GLY A 59 -0.94 -0.48 -0.51
N LEU A 60 -2.26 -0.37 -0.31
CA LEU A 60 -3.08 0.69 -0.89
C LEU A 60 -3.09 1.93 0.00
N LEU A 61 -2.80 3.07 -0.61
CA LEU A 61 -2.68 4.37 0.02
C LEU A 61 -3.50 5.41 -0.77
N VAL A 62 -3.81 6.53 -0.12
CA VAL A 62 -4.48 7.67 -0.76
C VAL A 62 -3.90 9.00 -0.26
N VAL A 63 -3.81 9.97 -1.16
CA VAL A 63 -3.44 11.35 -0.84
C VAL A 63 -4.61 12.26 -1.23
N ARG A 64 -4.88 13.23 -0.36
CA ARG A 64 -5.97 14.20 -0.53
C ARG A 64 -5.59 15.30 -1.54
N PRO A 65 -6.56 16.08 -2.06
CA PRO A 65 -6.30 17.12 -3.07
C PRO A 65 -5.26 18.16 -2.62
N ASN A 66 -5.19 18.41 -1.30
CA ASN A 66 -4.23 19.35 -0.70
C ASN A 66 -2.81 18.76 -0.54
N GLY A 67 -2.57 17.56 -1.07
CA GLY A 67 -1.32 16.83 -0.86
C GLY A 67 -1.18 16.32 0.58
N GLY A 68 0.06 16.32 1.07
CA GLY A 68 0.41 15.87 2.42
C GLY A 68 0.78 14.39 2.49
N THR A 69 0.75 13.85 3.71
CA THR A 69 1.11 12.46 4.03
C THR A 69 0.07 11.50 3.46
N ALA A 70 0.54 10.42 2.84
CA ALA A 70 -0.33 9.39 2.30
C ALA A 70 -1.02 8.61 3.44
N ILE A 71 -2.33 8.42 3.32
CA ILE A 71 -3.16 7.67 4.27
C ILE A 71 -3.27 6.23 3.79
N ARG A 72 -3.01 5.26 4.67
CA ARG A 72 -3.09 3.84 4.35
C ARG A 72 -4.52 3.32 4.44
N LEU A 73 -5.02 2.77 3.32
CA LEU A 73 -6.37 2.24 3.20
C LEU A 73 -6.43 0.72 3.40
N ALA A 74 -5.48 -0.04 2.86
CA ALA A 74 -5.47 -1.49 2.99
C ALA A 74 -4.06 -2.08 2.94
N ILE A 75 -3.79 -3.06 3.81
CA ILE A 75 -2.52 -3.83 3.89
C ILE A 75 -2.73 -5.33 3.83
N SER A 76 -3.98 -5.79 3.79
CA SER A 76 -4.34 -7.20 3.74
C SER A 76 -5.74 -7.34 3.13
N ALA A 77 -6.01 -8.54 2.62
CA ALA A 77 -7.34 -8.97 2.25
C ALA A 77 -7.55 -10.38 2.82
N GLU A 78 -8.75 -10.65 3.36
CA GLU A 78 -9.10 -11.97 3.92
C GLU A 78 -8.10 -12.49 4.97
N GLY A 79 -7.50 -11.58 5.74
CA GLY A 79 -6.49 -11.91 6.75
C GLY A 79 -5.09 -12.24 6.18
N VAL A 80 -4.90 -12.19 4.86
CA VAL A 80 -3.60 -12.38 4.21
C VAL A 80 -2.95 -11.02 3.94
N PRO A 81 -1.78 -10.72 4.55
CA PRO A 81 -1.05 -9.48 4.29
C PRO A 81 -0.58 -9.37 2.85
N PHE A 82 -0.68 -8.18 2.29
CA PHE A 82 -0.06 -7.85 1.02
C PHE A 82 1.46 -7.95 1.14
N LYS A 83 2.10 -8.50 0.11
CA LYS A 83 3.56 -8.66 0.05
C LYS A 83 4.21 -7.76 -0.96
N PHE A 84 3.57 -7.59 -2.11
CA PHE A 84 4.09 -6.80 -3.20
C PHE A 84 2.94 -6.29 -4.09
N THR A 85 2.37 -5.14 -3.76
CA THR A 85 1.32 -4.51 -4.59
C THR A 85 1.94 -3.70 -5.73
N ASN A 86 1.37 -3.79 -6.93
CA ASN A 86 2.01 -3.29 -8.15
C ASN A 86 1.09 -2.47 -9.08
N GLY A 87 0.07 -3.08 -9.67
CA GLY A 87 -0.88 -2.42 -10.58
C GLY A 87 -2.05 -1.78 -9.83
N LEU A 88 -2.54 -0.67 -10.33
CA LEU A 88 -3.66 0.10 -9.77
C LEU A 88 -4.49 0.71 -10.90
N ASP A 89 -5.81 0.54 -10.82
CA ASP A 89 -6.77 1.23 -11.69
C ASP A 89 -8.05 1.60 -10.94
N ILE A 90 -8.79 2.56 -11.48
CA ILE A 90 -10.05 3.05 -10.91
C ILE A 90 -11.11 3.02 -12.01
N ASP A 91 -12.23 2.34 -11.75
CA ASP A 91 -13.39 2.38 -12.62
C ASP A 91 -13.96 3.80 -12.65
N THR A 92 -14.01 4.40 -13.84
CA THR A 92 -14.44 5.79 -14.04
C THR A 92 -15.92 6.03 -13.72
N ARG A 93 -16.75 4.99 -13.77
CA ARG A 93 -18.19 5.04 -13.49
C ARG A 93 -18.50 4.72 -12.03
N THR A 94 -17.99 3.60 -11.52
CA THR A 94 -18.33 3.14 -10.16
C THR A 94 -17.39 3.67 -9.07
N ARG A 95 -16.22 4.14 -9.47
CA ARG A 95 -15.11 4.58 -8.59
C ARG A 95 -14.55 3.47 -7.72
N MET A 96 -14.79 2.22 -8.10
CA MET A 96 -14.13 1.08 -7.48
C MET A 96 -12.63 1.08 -7.82
N VAL A 97 -11.82 0.84 -6.78
CA VAL A 97 -10.36 0.79 -6.88
C VAL A 97 -9.93 -0.67 -7.00
N TYR A 98 -9.24 -0.99 -8.09
CA TYR A 98 -8.70 -2.33 -8.35
C TYR A 98 -7.19 -2.28 -8.30
N PHE A 99 -6.58 -3.21 -7.59
CA PHE A 99 -5.13 -3.33 -7.55
C PHE A 99 -4.69 -4.78 -7.47
N THR A 100 -3.46 -5.04 -7.89
CA THR A 100 -2.87 -6.37 -7.90
C THR A 100 -1.80 -6.49 -6.82
N CYS A 101 -1.73 -7.68 -6.21
CA CYS A 101 -0.70 -8.04 -5.24
C CYS A 101 -0.04 -9.34 -5.69
N THR A 102 1.26 -9.29 -5.99
CA THR A 102 2.06 -10.49 -6.20
C THR A 102 2.53 -11.02 -4.86
N ALA A 103 2.02 -12.18 -4.46
CA ALA A 103 2.54 -12.91 -3.32
C ALA A 103 3.67 -13.84 -3.80
N GLN A 104 4.93 -13.50 -3.55
CA GLN A 104 5.99 -14.51 -3.56
C GLN A 104 6.04 -15.15 -2.19
N PHE A 105 5.15 -16.12 -1.97
CA PHE A 105 5.41 -17.43 -1.38
C PHE A 105 4.17 -18.31 -1.63
N ALA A 106 4.39 -19.49 -2.22
CA ALA A 106 3.44 -20.60 -2.14
C ALA A 106 3.06 -20.80 -0.67
N GLN A 107 1.83 -21.24 -0.40
CA GLN A 107 1.54 -21.84 0.89
C GLN A 107 2.57 -22.97 1.10
N GLY A 108 3.61 -22.72 1.91
CA GLY A 108 4.35 -23.81 2.52
C GLY A 108 3.32 -24.69 3.24
N PRO A 109 3.53 -26.02 3.30
CA PRO A 109 2.54 -26.93 3.87
C PRO A 109 2.13 -26.36 5.22
N GLY A 110 0.84 -26.08 5.37
CA GLY A 110 0.31 -25.43 6.56
C GLY A 110 0.84 -26.17 7.78
N LYS A 111 1.60 -25.47 8.64
CA LYS A 111 2.01 -26.06 9.92
C LYS A 111 0.73 -26.60 10.59
N PRO A 112 0.69 -27.89 10.99
CA PRO A 112 -0.49 -28.43 11.63
C PRO A 112 -0.82 -27.56 12.85
N LYS A 113 -2.08 -27.13 12.93
CA LYS A 113 -2.60 -26.44 14.11
C LYS A 113 -2.39 -27.39 15.29
N ASN A 114 -1.49 -27.05 16.21
CA ASN A 114 -1.35 -27.76 17.48
C ASN A 114 -2.68 -27.62 18.23
N LYS A 115 -3.53 -28.64 18.16
CA LYS A 115 -4.64 -28.82 19.08
C LYS A 115 -4.04 -29.29 20.40
N THR A 116 -3.83 -28.37 21.33
CA THR A 116 -3.76 -28.70 22.76
C THR A 116 -3.92 -27.41 23.56
N ASN A 117 -5.11 -27.25 24.14
CA ASN A 117 -5.21 -26.91 25.55
C ASN A 117 -6.49 -27.59 26.06
N PRO A 118 -6.38 -28.60 26.95
CA PRO A 118 -7.55 -29.15 27.61
C PRO A 118 -8.15 -28.10 28.55
N ILE A 119 -9.46 -27.88 28.41
CA ILE A 119 -10.28 -27.12 29.35
C ILE A 119 -10.19 -27.84 30.71
N PRO A 120 -9.82 -27.17 31.81
CA PRO A 120 -9.87 -27.79 33.12
C PRO A 120 -11.34 -28.07 33.48
N LYS A 121 -11.66 -29.34 33.70
CA LYS A 121 -12.94 -29.75 34.29
C LYS A 121 -12.96 -29.25 35.73
N THR A 122 -13.79 -28.26 36.02
CA THR A 122 -14.21 -27.99 37.39
C THR A 122 -15.25 -29.04 37.77
N HIS A 123 -14.89 -29.86 38.75
CA HIS A 123 -15.79 -30.82 39.41
C HIS A 123 -16.85 -30.05 40.22
N ALA A 124 -18.09 -30.58 40.20
CA ALA A 124 -19.11 -30.30 41.20
C ALA A 124 -18.88 -31.18 42.44
#